data_AF-G3WA91-F1
#
_entry.id   AF-G3WA91-F1
#
_cell.length_a   1.000
_cell.length_b   1.000
_cell.length_c   1.000
_cell.angle_alpha   90.00
_cell.angle_beta   90.00
_cell.angle_gamma   90.00
#
_symmetry.space_group_name_H-M   'P 1'
#
loop_
_entity.id
_entity.type
_entity.pdbx_description
1 polymer ?
#
loop_
_entity_poly.entity_id
_entity_poly.type
_entity_poly.pdbx_seq_one_letter_code
_entity_poly.pdbx_strand_id
1 'polypeptide(L)'
;MAPALRCPLCRQSFFSGRGHVYSRKHQQQLRAALERLLPQVEAARKAVRTAQVERYSPEHDQCCWCLCCGCEVQKHLSHGNMTVLHGGLLEHLACPDHRKATNKFWWENKADILLKEKFVVSQQDYTRFKKSMVKALDSYEEKEDEMIKKMAAQIREVERSRQEVVQSVLEPQAVPDPEEGCSSPCTWKGTNSITSSSQQLSLNPLPAPELNWMEATQSLTFIGHQETPGVGNVHSGATPPWLLQDDEESHNSAHQIGPSYEEFLKEKEKQKLRRLPPDRVGANFDHSSNTGAGWLPSFGRVWNNGRRWQSRHQFKAETKQ
;
A
#
# COMPACT_ATOMS: atom_id res chain seq x y z
N MET A 1 44.87 -26.86 20.75
CA MET A 1 44.47 -25.43 20.72
C MET A 1 43.02 -25.33 21.17
N ALA A 2 42.68 -24.46 22.13
CA ALA A 2 41.28 -24.27 22.53
C ALA A 2 40.48 -23.69 21.34
N PRO A 3 39.25 -24.16 21.08
CA PRO A 3 38.43 -23.64 19.99
C PRO A 3 38.13 -22.16 20.22
N ALA A 4 38.25 -21.34 19.17
CA ALA A 4 37.90 -19.93 19.22
C ALA A 4 36.38 -19.80 19.45
N LEU A 5 35.99 -19.14 20.54
CA LEU A 5 34.59 -18.88 20.87
C LEU A 5 34.23 -17.46 20.47
N ARG A 6 33.18 -17.31 19.64
CA ARG A 6 32.68 -16.00 19.22
C ARG A 6 31.49 -15.58 20.08
N CYS A 7 31.55 -14.38 20.65
CA CYS A 7 30.42 -13.80 21.37
C CYS A 7 29.48 -13.08 20.39
N PRO A 8 28.17 -13.41 20.34
CA PRO A 8 27.22 -12.73 19.44
C PRO A 8 26.99 -11.27 19.83
N LEU A 9 27.04 -10.94 21.13
CA LEU A 9 26.87 -9.58 21.63
C LEU A 9 28.09 -8.71 21.32
N CYS A 10 29.30 -9.23 21.60
CA CYS A 10 30.53 -8.46 21.42
C CYS A 10 31.07 -8.49 19.99
N ARG A 11 30.58 -9.42 19.14
CA ARG A 11 31.08 -9.72 17.79
C ARG A 11 32.59 -9.96 17.74
N GLN A 12 33.16 -10.42 18.84
CA GLN A 12 34.59 -10.66 19.03
C GLN A 12 34.83 -12.15 19.29
N SER A 13 35.93 -12.65 18.74
CA SER A 13 36.43 -14.00 19.01
C SER A 13 37.34 -13.96 20.22
N PHE A 14 37.16 -14.93 21.12
CA PHE A 14 37.95 -15.11 22.33
C PHE A 14 38.58 -16.50 22.31
N PHE A 15 39.85 -16.57 22.70
CA PHE A 15 40.63 -17.81 22.68
C PHE A 15 40.74 -18.47 24.06
N SER A 16 40.27 -17.78 25.12
CA SER A 16 40.41 -18.21 26.52
C SER A 16 39.08 -18.14 27.27
N GLY A 17 38.43 -19.29 27.44
CA GLY A 17 37.29 -19.49 28.35
C GLY A 17 36.13 -18.49 28.24
N ARG A 18 35.29 -18.43 29.29
CA ARG A 18 34.12 -17.54 29.37
C ARG A 18 34.37 -16.25 30.18
N GLY A 19 35.62 -15.93 30.48
CA GLY A 19 35.98 -14.76 31.30
C GLY A 19 35.55 -13.41 30.71
N HIS A 20 35.47 -13.30 29.37
CA HIS A 20 35.11 -12.05 28.69
C HIS A 20 33.72 -11.52 29.06
N VAL A 21 32.80 -12.40 29.48
CA VAL A 21 31.43 -12.06 29.88
C VAL A 21 31.42 -11.10 31.07
N TYR A 22 32.44 -11.15 31.92
CA TYR A 22 32.58 -10.25 33.08
C TYR A 22 33.24 -8.90 32.72
N SER A 23 33.69 -8.72 31.47
CA SER A 23 34.32 -7.46 31.06
C SER A 23 33.31 -6.31 31.03
N ARG A 24 33.77 -5.10 31.39
CA ARG A 24 32.94 -3.89 31.34
C ARG A 24 32.32 -3.66 29.95
N LYS A 25 33.11 -3.90 28.90
CA LYS A 25 32.66 -3.76 27.50
C LYS A 25 31.50 -4.71 27.17
N HIS A 26 31.62 -5.99 27.55
CA HIS A 26 30.52 -6.96 27.35
C HIS A 26 29.27 -6.53 28.11
N GLN A 27 29.41 -6.20 29.40
CA GLN A 27 28.28 -5.82 30.25
C GLN A 27 27.58 -4.54 29.76
N GLN A 28 28.33 -3.55 29.26
CA GLN A 28 27.75 -2.36 28.62
C GLN A 28 26.97 -2.70 27.34
N GLN A 29 27.53 -3.55 26.48
CA GLN A 29 26.86 -3.98 25.25
C GLN A 29 25.59 -4.80 25.53
N LEU A 30 25.65 -5.67 26.54
CA LEU A 30 24.50 -6.44 27.02
C LEU A 30 23.38 -5.52 27.52
N ARG A 31 23.70 -4.54 28.38
CA ARG A 31 22.72 -3.56 28.87
C ARG A 31 22.08 -2.78 27.73
N ALA A 32 22.89 -2.23 26.83
CA ALA A 32 22.38 -1.49 25.67
C ALA A 32 21.48 -2.35 24.77
N ALA A 33 21.81 -3.63 24.59
CA ALA A 33 20.98 -4.54 23.81
C ALA A 33 19.63 -4.82 24.51
N LEU A 34 19.64 -5.05 25.83
CA LEU A 34 18.42 -5.25 26.63
C LEU A 34 17.56 -3.98 26.68
N GLU A 35 18.16 -2.79 26.82
CA GLU A 35 17.47 -1.50 26.80
C GLU A 35 16.78 -1.22 25.47
N ARG A 36 17.32 -1.70 24.36
CA ARG A 36 16.65 -1.60 23.04
C ARG A 36 15.44 -2.52 22.91
N LEU A 37 15.51 -3.71 23.49
CA LEU A 37 14.41 -4.69 23.44
C LEU A 37 13.29 -4.35 24.44
N LEU A 38 13.64 -3.74 25.57
CA LEU A 38 12.71 -3.51 26.68
C LEU A 38 11.44 -2.73 26.28
N PRO A 39 11.49 -1.61 25.52
CA PRO A 39 10.29 -0.88 25.11
C PRO A 39 9.31 -1.72 24.30
N GLN A 40 9.81 -2.62 23.44
CA GLN A 40 8.98 -3.52 22.64
C GLN A 40 8.24 -4.53 23.52
N VAL A 41 8.96 -5.10 24.50
CA VAL A 41 8.38 -6.05 25.46
C VAL A 41 7.39 -5.35 26.39
N GLU A 42 7.69 -4.15 26.88
CA GLU A 42 6.79 -3.39 27.74
C GLU A 42 5.52 -2.96 26.99
N ALA A 43 5.63 -2.54 25.74
CA ALA A 43 4.47 -2.25 24.89
C ALA A 43 3.57 -3.48 24.72
N ALA A 44 4.16 -4.64 24.41
CA ALA A 44 3.43 -5.90 24.31
C ALA A 44 2.76 -6.28 25.64
N ARG A 45 3.48 -6.16 26.76
CA ARG A 45 2.92 -6.47 28.10
C ARG A 45 1.77 -5.56 28.48
N LYS A 46 1.76 -4.28 28.07
CA LYS A 46 0.62 -3.38 28.26
C LYS A 46 -0.63 -3.87 27.50
N ALA A 47 -0.45 -4.44 26.32
CA ALA A 47 -1.53 -5.00 25.50
C ALA A 47 -2.19 -6.26 26.11
N VAL A 48 -1.59 -6.91 27.13
CA VAL A 48 -2.17 -8.09 27.80
C VAL A 48 -3.57 -7.83 28.36
N ARG A 49 -3.80 -6.63 28.90
CA ARG A 49 -5.08 -6.27 29.54
C ARG A 49 -6.14 -5.84 28.53
N THR A 50 -5.70 -5.26 27.42
CA THR A 50 -6.56 -4.66 26.40
C THR A 50 -5.93 -4.93 25.05
N ALA A 51 -6.31 -6.07 24.46
CA ALA A 51 -5.96 -6.41 23.10
C ALA A 51 -6.57 -5.38 22.14
N GLN A 52 -5.79 -5.01 21.12
CA GLN A 52 -6.22 -4.08 20.08
C GLN A 52 -6.26 -4.83 18.76
N VAL A 53 -7.37 -4.69 18.06
CA VAL A 53 -7.60 -5.28 16.74
C VAL A 53 -7.79 -4.14 15.76
N GLU A 54 -7.03 -4.17 14.69
CA GLU A 54 -7.08 -3.20 13.60
C GLU A 54 -7.31 -3.92 12.27
N ARG A 55 -7.74 -3.15 11.27
CA ARG A 55 -7.75 -3.61 9.89
C ARG A 55 -6.30 -3.83 9.44
N TYR A 56 -6.03 -4.93 8.77
CA TYR A 56 -4.70 -5.27 8.27
C TYR A 56 -4.14 -4.15 7.39
N SER A 57 -2.86 -3.86 7.62
CA SER A 57 -2.03 -2.98 6.82
C SER A 57 -0.64 -3.61 6.65
N PRO A 58 0.09 -3.30 5.57
CA PRO A 58 1.47 -3.80 5.38
C PRO A 58 2.43 -3.42 6.51
N GLU A 59 2.12 -2.38 7.29
CA GLU A 59 2.90 -2.01 8.47
C GLU A 59 2.82 -3.06 9.58
N HIS A 60 1.80 -3.90 9.59
CA HIS A 60 1.60 -4.92 10.61
C HIS A 60 2.50 -6.15 10.43
N ASP A 61 3.13 -6.32 9.28
CA ASP A 61 4.09 -7.41 9.00
C ASP A 61 5.49 -7.16 9.61
N GLN A 62 5.60 -6.14 10.46
CA GLN A 62 6.81 -5.85 11.22
C GLN A 62 7.24 -7.04 12.08
N CYS A 63 8.53 -7.34 12.02
CA CYS A 63 9.18 -8.32 12.90
C CYS A 63 10.15 -7.63 13.87
N CYS A 64 10.44 -8.31 14.97
CA CYS A 64 11.44 -7.91 15.95
C CYS A 64 12.40 -9.06 16.22
N TRP A 65 13.64 -8.73 16.55
CA TRP A 65 14.65 -9.72 16.87
C TRP A 65 14.63 -10.06 18.37
N CYS A 66 14.37 -11.32 18.70
CA CYS A 66 14.48 -11.78 20.09
C CYS A 66 15.95 -12.11 20.41
N LEU A 67 16.56 -11.31 21.30
CA LEU A 67 17.94 -11.53 21.75
C LEU A 67 18.13 -12.85 22.51
N CYS A 68 17.10 -13.28 23.24
CA CYS A 68 17.16 -14.48 24.07
C CYS A 68 17.18 -15.76 23.22
N CYS A 69 16.34 -15.78 22.18
CA CYS A 69 16.16 -16.92 21.28
C CYS A 69 17.12 -16.86 20.08
N GLY A 70 17.60 -15.67 19.72
CA GLY A 70 18.41 -15.48 18.52
C GLY A 70 17.61 -15.74 17.23
N CYS A 71 16.35 -15.33 17.21
CA CYS A 71 15.46 -15.49 16.06
C CYS A 71 14.60 -14.24 15.81
N GLU A 72 14.08 -14.16 14.60
CA GLU A 72 13.09 -13.16 14.20
C GLU A 72 11.69 -13.60 14.68
N VAL A 73 10.92 -12.64 15.18
CA VAL A 73 9.61 -12.84 15.79
C VAL A 73 8.63 -11.81 15.23
N GLN A 74 7.48 -12.27 14.75
CA GLN A 74 6.40 -11.37 14.31
C GLN A 74 5.93 -10.49 15.47
N LYS A 75 5.82 -9.20 15.23
CA LYS A 75 5.38 -8.25 16.26
C LYS A 75 3.87 -8.37 16.47
N HIS A 76 3.11 -8.39 15.39
CA HIS A 76 1.65 -8.48 15.38
C HIS A 76 1.19 -9.87 14.91
N LEU A 77 -0.08 -10.21 15.13
CA LEU A 77 -0.69 -11.44 14.62
C LEU A 77 -1.76 -11.06 13.59
N SER A 78 -1.47 -11.30 12.31
CA SER A 78 -2.34 -10.93 11.19
C SER A 78 -3.08 -12.17 10.66
N HIS A 79 -4.38 -12.04 10.42
CA HIS A 79 -5.19 -13.08 9.77
C HIS A 79 -6.23 -12.43 8.85
N GLY A 80 -6.14 -12.72 7.55
CA GLY A 80 -7.02 -12.11 6.55
C GLY A 80 -6.91 -10.58 6.54
N ASN A 81 -8.03 -9.89 6.72
CA ASN A 81 -8.12 -8.43 6.75
C ASN A 81 -7.98 -7.84 8.17
N MET A 82 -7.61 -8.63 9.17
CA MET A 82 -7.54 -8.22 10.58
C MET A 82 -6.13 -8.42 11.14
N THR A 83 -5.76 -7.62 12.12
CA THR A 83 -4.50 -7.73 12.83
C THR A 83 -4.68 -7.47 14.32
N VAL A 84 -4.21 -8.41 15.15
CA VAL A 84 -4.11 -8.25 16.60
C VAL A 84 -2.75 -7.65 16.93
N LEU A 85 -2.74 -6.44 17.49
CA LEU A 85 -1.50 -5.77 17.82
C LEU A 85 -0.74 -6.48 18.94
N HIS A 86 0.58 -6.59 18.80
CA HIS A 86 1.47 -7.29 19.74
C HIS A 86 1.21 -8.79 19.93
N GLY A 87 0.26 -9.39 19.19
CA GLY A 87 -0.14 -10.78 19.35
C GLY A 87 1.00 -11.78 19.17
N GLY A 88 1.74 -11.66 18.06
CA GLY A 88 2.87 -12.54 17.75
C GLY A 88 4.00 -12.45 18.78
N LEU A 89 4.34 -11.23 19.23
CA LEU A 89 5.37 -11.05 20.25
C LEU A 89 4.92 -11.62 21.61
N LEU A 90 3.67 -11.40 22.01
CA LEU A 90 3.13 -11.95 23.26
C LEU A 90 3.11 -13.49 23.25
N GLU A 91 2.73 -14.08 22.13
CA GLU A 91 2.76 -15.54 21.95
C GLU A 91 4.18 -16.09 22.11
N HIS A 92 5.16 -15.47 21.45
CA HIS A 92 6.56 -15.86 21.58
C HIS A 92 7.06 -15.75 23.03
N LEU A 93 6.80 -14.61 23.69
CA LEU A 93 7.28 -14.36 25.06
C LEU A 93 6.64 -15.28 26.11
N ALA A 94 5.46 -15.84 25.83
CA ALA A 94 4.77 -16.79 26.67
C ALA A 94 5.17 -18.25 26.41
N CYS A 95 5.87 -18.52 25.31
CA CYS A 95 6.26 -19.87 24.92
C CYS A 95 7.26 -20.49 25.94
N PRO A 96 7.10 -21.78 26.30
CA PRO A 96 8.04 -22.48 27.19
C PRO A 96 9.49 -22.45 26.68
N ASP A 97 9.70 -22.51 25.37
CA ASP A 97 11.03 -22.52 24.78
C ASP A 97 11.71 -21.15 24.88
N HIS A 98 10.96 -20.05 24.75
CA HIS A 98 11.48 -18.71 25.05
C HIS A 98 11.90 -18.59 26.52
N ARG A 99 11.11 -19.13 27.45
CA ARG A 99 11.47 -19.13 28.88
C ARG A 99 12.79 -19.89 29.12
N LYS A 100 12.98 -21.05 28.50
CA LYS A 100 14.24 -21.81 28.56
C LYS A 100 15.40 -21.04 27.94
N ALA A 101 15.19 -20.45 26.75
CA ALA A 101 16.19 -19.65 26.05
C ALA A 101 16.60 -18.42 26.87
N THR A 102 15.64 -17.72 27.49
CA THR A 102 15.86 -16.60 28.40
C THR A 102 16.69 -17.03 29.61
N ASN A 103 16.35 -18.16 30.25
CA ASN A 103 17.14 -18.70 31.36
C ASN A 103 18.59 -18.96 30.95
N LYS A 104 18.79 -19.61 29.81
CA LYS A 104 20.11 -19.91 29.24
C LYS A 104 20.87 -18.63 28.93
N PHE A 105 20.25 -17.68 28.22
CA PHE A 105 20.85 -16.40 27.85
C PHE A 105 21.30 -15.59 29.07
N TRP A 106 20.46 -15.51 30.12
CA TRP A 106 20.81 -14.82 31.36
C TRP A 106 22.03 -15.44 32.05
N TRP A 107 22.08 -16.77 32.10
CA TRP A 107 23.19 -17.48 32.71
C TRP A 107 24.49 -17.36 31.91
N GLU A 108 24.41 -17.43 30.58
CA GLU A 108 25.55 -17.33 29.67
C GLU A 108 26.17 -15.93 29.66
N ASN A 109 25.35 -14.88 29.71
CA ASN A 109 25.80 -13.49 29.62
C ASN A 109 25.95 -12.79 30.99
N LYS A 110 25.66 -13.49 32.09
CA LYS A 110 25.69 -12.93 33.46
C LYS A 110 24.88 -11.64 33.56
N ALA A 111 23.68 -11.66 32.96
CA ALA A 111 22.77 -10.53 32.98
C ALA A 111 22.17 -10.31 34.38
N ASP A 112 21.68 -9.09 34.62
CA ASP A 112 21.02 -8.72 35.88
C ASP A 112 19.74 -9.55 36.09
N ILE A 113 19.69 -10.25 37.23
CA ILE A 113 18.60 -11.15 37.61
C ILE A 113 17.29 -10.37 37.78
N LEU A 114 17.36 -9.12 38.28
CA LEU A 114 16.18 -8.29 38.54
C LEU A 114 15.43 -7.90 37.26
N LEU A 115 16.13 -7.86 36.13
CA LEU A 115 15.55 -7.51 34.84
C LEU A 115 14.90 -8.70 34.14
N LYS A 116 15.22 -9.94 34.54
CA LYS A 116 14.81 -11.15 33.83
C LYS A 116 13.30 -11.30 33.69
N GLU A 117 12.57 -11.06 34.77
CA GLU A 117 11.10 -11.18 34.80
C GLU A 117 10.41 -10.16 33.89
N LYS A 118 11.11 -9.10 33.44
CA LYS A 118 10.56 -8.16 32.47
C LYS A 118 10.48 -8.74 31.06
N PHE A 119 11.33 -9.72 30.72
CA PHE A 119 11.47 -10.30 29.38
C PHE A 119 10.73 -11.63 29.20
N VAL A 120 9.92 -12.04 30.17
CA VAL A 120 9.10 -13.27 30.11
C VAL A 120 7.65 -12.88 30.37
N VAL A 121 6.72 -13.52 29.64
CA VAL A 121 5.28 -13.40 29.90
C VAL A 121 4.82 -14.69 30.59
N SER A 122 4.09 -14.54 31.69
CA SER A 122 3.54 -15.70 32.40
C SER A 122 2.43 -16.36 31.60
N GLN A 123 2.23 -17.68 31.77
CA GLN A 123 1.11 -18.37 31.12
C GLN A 123 -0.24 -17.78 31.55
N GLN A 124 -0.35 -17.32 32.80
CA GLN A 124 -1.54 -16.64 33.30
C GLN A 124 -1.81 -15.34 32.52
N ASP A 125 -0.79 -14.51 32.32
CA ASP A 125 -0.94 -13.27 31.56
C ASP A 125 -1.28 -13.55 30.09
N TYR A 126 -0.67 -14.56 29.48
CA TYR A 126 -1.02 -14.94 28.12
C TYR A 126 -2.46 -15.47 28.00
N THR A 127 -2.95 -16.23 28.98
CA THR A 127 -4.38 -16.64 28.99
C THR A 127 -5.32 -15.46 29.20
N ARG A 128 -4.95 -14.44 30.00
CA ARG A 128 -5.70 -13.18 30.10
C ARG A 128 -5.71 -12.44 28.76
N PHE A 129 -4.57 -12.37 28.09
CA PHE A 129 -4.47 -11.78 26.76
C PHE A 129 -5.37 -12.50 25.76
N LYS A 130 -5.35 -13.84 25.70
CA LYS A 130 -6.25 -14.61 24.81
C LYS A 130 -7.72 -14.27 25.04
N LYS A 131 -8.15 -14.16 26.30
CA LYS A 131 -9.53 -13.76 26.64
C LYS A 131 -9.84 -12.33 26.19
N SER A 132 -8.90 -11.40 26.37
CA SER A 132 -9.06 -10.02 25.88
C SER A 132 -9.07 -9.97 24.36
N MET A 133 -8.29 -10.80 23.69
CA MET A 133 -8.18 -10.89 22.23
C MET A 133 -9.49 -11.36 21.62
N VAL A 134 -10.10 -12.43 22.14
CA VAL A 134 -11.42 -12.89 21.69
C VAL A 134 -12.45 -11.76 21.79
N LYS A 135 -12.56 -11.11 22.95
CA LYS A 135 -13.48 -9.96 23.13
C LYS A 135 -13.21 -8.80 22.15
N ALA A 136 -11.94 -8.52 21.87
CA ALA A 136 -11.56 -7.45 20.97
C ALA A 136 -11.89 -7.78 19.50
N LEU A 137 -11.75 -9.06 19.11
CA LEU A 137 -12.18 -9.56 17.80
C LEU A 137 -13.70 -9.45 17.66
N ASP A 138 -14.46 -9.97 18.63
CA ASP A 138 -15.93 -9.88 18.65
C ASP A 138 -16.40 -8.40 18.53
N SER A 139 -15.80 -7.50 19.32
CA SER A 139 -16.12 -6.07 19.27
C SER A 139 -15.73 -5.39 17.96
N TYR A 140 -14.71 -5.89 17.27
CA TYR A 140 -14.31 -5.37 15.96
C TYR A 140 -15.31 -5.81 14.88
N GLU A 141 -15.68 -7.09 14.88
CA GLU A 141 -16.69 -7.64 13.95
C GLU A 141 -18.04 -6.92 14.09
N GLU A 142 -18.52 -6.71 15.33
CA GLU A 142 -19.74 -5.95 15.58
C GLU A 142 -19.69 -4.52 15.01
N LYS A 143 -18.53 -3.84 15.12
CA LYS A 143 -18.35 -2.49 14.58
C LYS A 143 -18.38 -2.48 13.05
N GLU A 144 -17.71 -3.43 12.41
CA GLU A 144 -17.74 -3.57 10.96
C GLU A 144 -19.18 -3.84 10.48
N ASP A 145 -19.92 -4.72 11.15
CA ASP A 145 -21.33 -5.01 10.84
C ASP A 145 -22.22 -3.77 10.97
N GLU A 146 -22.04 -2.97 12.03
CA GLU A 146 -22.77 -1.72 12.19
C GLU A 146 -22.43 -0.70 11.09
N MET A 147 -21.17 -0.66 10.62
CA MET A 147 -20.80 0.18 9.47
C MET A 147 -21.48 -0.32 8.18
N ILE A 148 -21.50 -1.62 7.94
CA ILE A 148 -22.18 -2.23 6.79
C ILE A 148 -23.68 -1.91 6.82
N LYS A 149 -24.35 -2.05 7.98
CA LYS A 149 -25.77 -1.72 8.13
C LYS A 149 -26.05 -0.24 7.82
N LYS A 150 -25.20 0.67 8.31
CA LYS A 150 -25.32 2.11 8.02
C LYS A 150 -25.14 2.42 6.55
N MET A 151 -24.15 1.83 5.89
CA MET A 151 -23.95 1.98 4.45
C MET A 151 -25.15 1.44 3.65
N ALA A 152 -25.67 0.28 4.03
CA ALA A 152 -26.85 -0.31 3.39
C ALA A 152 -28.14 0.53 3.61
N ALA A 153 -28.26 1.22 4.74
CA ALA A 153 -29.37 2.14 4.99
C ALA A 153 -29.26 3.41 4.12
N GLN A 154 -28.05 3.96 3.98
CA GLN A 154 -27.80 5.10 3.08
C GLN A 154 -28.11 4.75 1.62
N ILE A 155 -27.71 3.57 1.14
CA ILE A 155 -28.03 3.12 -0.23
C ILE A 155 -29.55 3.03 -0.43
N ARG A 156 -30.27 2.45 0.54
CA ARG A 156 -31.73 2.34 0.49
C ARG A 156 -32.41 3.71 0.46
N GLU A 157 -31.89 4.68 1.20
CA GLU A 157 -32.44 6.03 1.23
C GLU A 157 -32.20 6.77 -0.09
N VAL A 158 -30.98 6.70 -0.63
CA VAL A 158 -30.66 7.28 -1.95
C VAL A 158 -31.53 6.66 -3.05
N GLU A 159 -31.74 5.35 -3.02
CA GLU A 159 -32.59 4.68 -3.99
C GLU A 159 -34.06 5.08 -3.85
N ARG A 160 -34.56 5.26 -2.62
CA ARG A 160 -35.91 5.79 -2.36
C ARG A 160 -36.07 7.19 -2.95
N SER A 161 -35.13 8.10 -2.66
CA SER A 161 -35.16 9.46 -3.24
C SER A 161 -35.10 9.44 -4.76
N ARG A 162 -34.31 8.53 -5.36
CA ARG A 162 -34.25 8.36 -6.82
C ARG A 162 -35.61 7.92 -7.39
N GLN A 163 -36.27 6.97 -6.74
CA GLN A 163 -37.59 6.50 -7.14
C GLN A 163 -38.65 7.61 -7.03
N GLU A 164 -38.62 8.41 -5.97
CA GLU A 164 -39.53 9.55 -5.78
C GLU A 164 -39.39 10.59 -6.90
N VAL A 165 -38.15 10.94 -7.27
CA VAL A 165 -37.89 11.85 -8.39
C VAL A 165 -38.42 11.28 -9.70
N VAL A 166 -38.14 10.01 -10.00
CA VAL A 166 -38.63 9.36 -11.23
C VAL A 166 -40.16 9.33 -11.26
N GLN A 167 -40.81 9.01 -10.13
CA GLN A 167 -42.26 8.98 -10.03
C GLN A 167 -42.88 10.36 -10.28
N SER A 168 -42.30 11.43 -9.71
CA SER A 168 -42.79 12.80 -9.90
C SER A 168 -42.73 13.29 -11.36
N VAL A 169 -41.80 12.76 -12.17
CA VAL A 169 -41.67 13.08 -13.60
C VAL A 169 -42.70 12.33 -14.44
N LEU A 170 -43.08 11.12 -14.00
CA LEU A 170 -44.03 10.25 -14.69
C LEU A 170 -45.49 10.54 -14.33
N GLU A 171 -45.76 11.33 -13.29
CA GLU A 171 -47.11 11.67 -12.86
C GLU A 171 -47.80 12.59 -13.89
N PRO A 172 -48.89 12.14 -14.56
CA PRO A 172 -49.59 12.98 -15.53
C PRO A 172 -50.21 14.19 -14.82
N GLN A 173 -49.93 15.40 -15.32
CA GLN A 173 -50.70 16.60 -14.96
C GLN A 173 -52.18 16.28 -15.16
N ALA A 174 -52.95 16.23 -14.07
CA ALA A 174 -54.39 16.07 -14.13
C ALA A 174 -54.97 17.26 -14.91
N VAL A 175 -55.43 16.98 -16.13
CA VAL A 175 -56.17 17.96 -16.94
C VAL A 175 -57.44 18.27 -16.14
N PRO A 176 -57.68 19.54 -15.75
CA PRO A 176 -58.95 19.91 -15.15
C PRO A 176 -60.04 19.70 -16.21
N ASP A 177 -61.10 19.00 -15.81
CA ASP A 177 -62.28 18.71 -16.63
C ASP A 177 -62.92 20.03 -17.13
N PRO A 178 -63.23 20.20 -18.43
CA PRO A 178 -63.94 21.37 -18.89
C PRO A 178 -65.44 21.17 -18.63
N GLU A 179 -65.93 21.66 -17.49
CA GLU A 179 -67.35 21.69 -17.19
C GLU A 179 -68.13 22.65 -18.11
N GLU A 180 -69.42 22.33 -18.27
CA GLU A 180 -70.43 23.00 -19.07
C GLU A 180 -70.38 24.54 -19.00
N GLY A 181 -70.68 25.13 -20.16
CA GLY A 181 -70.32 26.50 -20.47
C GLY A 181 -71.05 27.59 -19.68
N CYS A 182 -70.45 28.77 -19.70
CA CYS A 182 -71.18 30.00 -19.49
C CYS A 182 -70.62 31.12 -20.37
N SER A 183 -71.56 31.82 -20.99
CA SER A 183 -71.39 32.84 -22.01
C SER A 183 -70.61 34.07 -21.53
N SER A 184 -69.77 34.57 -22.44
CA SER A 184 -69.04 35.85 -22.48
C SER A 184 -69.84 37.10 -22.05
N PRO A 185 -69.23 38.31 -22.00
CA PRO A 185 -67.92 38.73 -21.46
C PRO A 185 -67.98 40.10 -20.70
N CYS A 186 -66.97 40.43 -19.89
CA CYS A 186 -66.51 41.80 -19.56
C CYS A 186 -65.06 41.68 -19.05
N THR A 187 -64.00 42.09 -19.76
CA THR A 187 -63.49 43.45 -20.05
C THR A 187 -62.96 44.20 -18.82
N TRP A 188 -61.65 44.52 -18.89
CA TRP A 188 -60.78 45.57 -18.27
C TRP A 188 -60.62 45.65 -16.74
N LYS A 189 -59.51 46.09 -16.11
CA LYS A 189 -58.22 46.71 -16.45
C LYS A 189 -57.32 46.53 -15.20
N GLY A 190 -56.08 46.03 -15.29
CA GLY A 190 -54.86 46.84 -15.32
C GLY A 190 -54.52 47.58 -14.01
N THR A 191 -53.40 47.25 -13.34
CA THR A 191 -52.29 48.17 -12.95
C THR A 191 -51.20 47.42 -12.15
N ASN A 192 -49.96 47.78 -12.46
CA ASN A 192 -48.65 47.25 -12.07
C ASN A 192 -48.27 47.52 -10.59
N SER A 193 -47.26 46.79 -10.05
CA SER A 193 -45.93 47.35 -9.74
C SER A 193 -45.01 46.50 -8.82
N ILE A 194 -43.79 46.20 -9.33
CA ILE A 194 -42.45 46.45 -8.74
C ILE A 194 -42.05 45.54 -7.52
N THR A 195 -40.84 44.96 -7.31
CA THR A 195 -39.42 45.28 -7.64
C THR A 195 -38.52 44.05 -7.44
N SER A 196 -37.37 44.05 -8.13
CA SER A 196 -36.14 43.28 -7.90
C SER A 196 -35.55 43.39 -6.48
N SER A 197 -34.87 42.32 -6.04
CA SER A 197 -33.56 42.45 -5.38
C SER A 197 -32.71 41.20 -5.64
N SER A 198 -31.70 41.35 -6.49
CA SER A 198 -30.55 40.45 -6.56
C SER A 198 -29.50 40.95 -5.59
N GLN A 199 -29.07 40.12 -4.65
CA GLN A 199 -27.73 40.21 -4.07
C GLN A 199 -27.14 38.80 -4.01
N GLN A 200 -26.07 38.65 -4.81
CA GLN A 200 -25.16 37.53 -4.82
C GLN A 200 -24.57 37.31 -3.42
N LEU A 201 -24.58 36.07 -2.93
CA LEU A 201 -23.56 35.59 -2.01
C LEU A 201 -23.06 34.23 -2.49
N SER A 202 -21.75 34.19 -2.68
CA SER A 202 -20.96 33.20 -3.39
C SER A 202 -21.16 31.78 -2.91
N LEU A 203 -21.54 30.89 -3.83
CA LEU A 203 -21.17 29.49 -3.74
C LEU A 203 -19.66 29.39 -3.96
N ASN A 204 -18.88 29.35 -2.89
CA ASN A 204 -17.54 28.80 -2.92
C ASN A 204 -17.69 27.28 -3.01
N PRO A 205 -17.28 26.60 -4.09
CA PRO A 205 -17.12 25.16 -4.06
C PRO A 205 -15.79 24.88 -3.35
N LEU A 206 -15.85 24.35 -2.13
CA LEU A 206 -14.72 23.66 -1.50
C LEU A 206 -15.15 22.23 -1.16
N PRO A 207 -14.23 21.27 -1.24
CA PRO A 207 -14.14 20.40 -2.39
C PRO A 207 -14.95 19.14 -2.12
N ALA A 208 -15.59 18.62 -3.17
CA ALA A 208 -15.89 17.19 -3.19
C ALA A 208 -14.59 16.45 -2.82
N PRO A 209 -14.63 15.35 -2.06
CA PRO A 209 -13.48 14.47 -2.02
C PRO A 209 -13.21 14.12 -3.48
N GLU A 210 -12.08 14.59 -4.00
CA GLU A 210 -11.53 14.11 -5.26
C GLU A 210 -11.29 12.62 -5.04
N LEU A 211 -12.34 11.83 -5.28
CA LEU A 211 -12.16 10.54 -5.89
C LEU A 211 -11.46 10.86 -7.20
N ASN A 212 -10.15 10.73 -7.12
CA ASN A 212 -9.19 10.95 -8.16
C ASN A 212 -9.44 9.92 -9.28
N TRP A 213 -10.51 10.11 -10.05
CA TRP A 213 -10.72 9.46 -11.33
C TRP A 213 -10.01 10.23 -12.46
N MET A 214 -9.32 11.33 -12.13
CA MET A 214 -8.60 12.20 -13.08
C MET A 214 -7.07 12.19 -12.93
N GLU A 215 -6.52 11.20 -12.24
CA GLU A 215 -5.11 10.80 -12.33
C GLU A 215 -5.01 9.35 -12.79
N ALA A 216 -5.99 8.91 -13.60
CA ALA A 216 -5.62 8.11 -14.74
C ALA A 216 -4.74 9.01 -15.62
N THR A 217 -3.44 9.03 -15.34
CA THR A 217 -2.42 9.41 -16.33
C THR A 217 -2.75 8.64 -17.60
N GLN A 218 -3.47 9.30 -18.51
CA GLN A 218 -4.11 8.77 -19.71
C GLN A 218 -3.59 7.38 -20.06
N SER A 219 -4.17 6.35 -19.44
CA SER A 219 -3.85 4.97 -19.80
C SER A 219 -4.63 4.73 -21.06
N LEU A 220 -4.00 5.06 -22.19
CA LEU A 220 -4.52 4.84 -23.53
C LEU A 220 -4.79 3.35 -23.68
N THR A 221 -5.98 2.87 -23.34
CA THR A 221 -6.34 1.47 -23.53
C THR A 221 -6.76 1.30 -24.98
N PHE A 222 -6.06 0.45 -25.73
CA PHE A 222 -6.46 0.09 -27.08
C PHE A 222 -7.75 -0.72 -27.01
N ILE A 223 -8.86 -0.06 -27.36
CA ILE A 223 -10.17 -0.69 -27.55
C ILE A 223 -10.23 -0.95 -29.07
N GLY A 224 -10.01 -2.20 -29.46
CA GLY A 224 -9.84 -2.59 -30.87
C GLY A 224 -11.05 -2.31 -31.77
N HIS A 225 -10.91 -2.69 -33.04
CA HIS A 225 -11.90 -2.46 -34.09
C HIS A 225 -13.29 -3.00 -33.70
N GLN A 226 -14.30 -2.13 -33.73
CA GLN A 226 -15.70 -2.53 -33.81
C GLN A 226 -16.25 -2.18 -35.18
N GLU A 227 -16.79 -3.19 -35.86
CA GLU A 227 -17.55 -3.00 -37.08
C GLU A 227 -18.97 -2.56 -36.70
N THR A 228 -19.44 -1.46 -37.27
CA THR A 228 -20.87 -1.13 -37.24
C THR A 228 -21.33 -0.93 -38.68
N PRO A 229 -21.98 -1.93 -39.29
CA PRO A 229 -22.67 -1.69 -40.54
C PRO A 229 -24.04 -1.05 -40.25
N GLY A 230 -24.27 0.11 -40.85
CA GLY A 230 -25.60 0.45 -41.37
C GLY A 230 -26.68 0.94 -40.40
N VAL A 231 -26.72 2.26 -40.21
CA VAL A 231 -27.93 3.12 -40.14
C VAL A 231 -29.11 2.64 -39.28
N GLY A 232 -29.06 2.94 -37.97
CA GLY A 232 -30.25 3.00 -37.12
C GLY A 232 -29.98 2.72 -35.63
N ASN A 233 -30.66 3.43 -34.73
CA ASN A 233 -30.70 3.12 -33.30
C ASN A 233 -31.65 1.92 -33.07
N VAL A 234 -31.54 1.21 -31.95
CA VAL A 234 -32.51 0.19 -31.48
C VAL A 234 -33.96 0.71 -31.53
N HIS A 235 -34.16 2.00 -31.29
CA HIS A 235 -35.48 2.66 -31.41
C HIS A 235 -36.00 2.80 -32.85
N SER A 236 -35.15 2.58 -33.85
CA SER A 236 -35.48 2.58 -35.29
C SER A 236 -35.64 1.17 -35.86
N GLY A 237 -35.58 0.13 -35.03
CA GLY A 237 -35.72 -1.27 -35.45
C GLY A 237 -34.45 -1.89 -36.05
N ALA A 238 -33.29 -1.23 -35.93
CA ALA A 238 -32.02 -1.78 -36.38
C ALA A 238 -31.56 -2.91 -35.44
N THR A 239 -31.07 -4.00 -36.03
CA THR A 239 -30.55 -5.16 -35.30
C THR A 239 -29.31 -4.77 -34.50
N PRO A 240 -29.29 -5.02 -33.19
CA PRO A 240 -28.17 -4.62 -32.35
C PRO A 240 -26.88 -5.39 -32.70
N PRO A 241 -25.70 -4.79 -32.44
CA PRO A 241 -24.41 -5.31 -32.91
C PRO A 241 -24.09 -6.76 -32.50
N TRP A 242 -24.61 -7.22 -31.36
CA TRP A 242 -24.40 -8.57 -30.85
C TRP A 242 -25.29 -9.65 -31.48
N LEU A 243 -26.16 -9.27 -32.43
CA LEU A 243 -27.10 -10.17 -33.13
C LEU A 243 -26.86 -10.22 -34.64
N LEU A 244 -25.80 -9.56 -35.14
CA LEU A 244 -25.38 -9.69 -36.53
C LEU A 244 -24.71 -11.06 -36.72
N GLN A 245 -25.09 -11.78 -37.78
CA GLN A 245 -24.35 -12.96 -38.25
C GLN A 245 -23.30 -12.45 -39.23
N ASP A 246 -22.04 -12.84 -39.01
CA ASP A 246 -20.88 -12.37 -39.75
C ASP A 246 -20.94 -12.82 -41.21
N ASP A 247 -21.47 -11.98 -42.10
CA ASP A 247 -21.37 -12.16 -43.55
C ASP A 247 -20.23 -11.28 -44.07
N GLU A 248 -19.20 -11.98 -44.58
CA GLU A 248 -17.97 -11.47 -45.18
C GLU A 248 -18.21 -10.52 -46.36
N GLU A 249 -17.28 -9.57 -46.53
CA GLU A 249 -17.02 -8.71 -47.72
C GLU A 249 -17.54 -7.25 -47.72
N SER A 250 -16.83 -6.36 -47.02
CA SER A 250 -16.50 -5.03 -47.60
C SER A 250 -15.36 -4.29 -46.89
N HIS A 251 -14.19 -4.28 -47.52
CA HIS A 251 -13.09 -3.41 -47.15
C HIS A 251 -13.39 -1.94 -47.48
N ASN A 252 -13.14 -1.06 -46.50
CA ASN A 252 -12.40 0.22 -46.59
C ASN A 252 -13.06 1.41 -45.88
N SER A 253 -12.96 1.43 -44.55
CA SER A 253 -12.27 2.48 -43.77
C SER A 253 -12.75 2.39 -42.33
N ALA A 254 -12.15 1.51 -41.56
CA ALA A 254 -12.44 1.38 -40.13
C ALA A 254 -12.07 2.71 -39.44
N HIS A 255 -13.08 3.49 -39.06
CA HIS A 255 -12.90 4.71 -38.28
C HIS A 255 -12.27 4.35 -36.92
N GLN A 256 -10.94 4.50 -36.83
CA GLN A 256 -10.19 4.24 -35.59
C GLN A 256 -10.57 5.28 -34.54
N ILE A 257 -11.17 4.83 -33.45
CA ILE A 257 -11.34 5.63 -32.24
C ILE A 257 -10.23 5.21 -31.27
N GLY A 258 -9.35 6.16 -30.95
CA GLY A 258 -8.20 5.95 -30.07
C GLY A 258 -6.86 5.97 -30.82
N PRO A 259 -5.74 6.15 -30.10
CA PRO A 259 -4.41 6.12 -30.69
C PRO A 259 -4.14 4.78 -31.36
N SER A 260 -3.35 4.80 -32.42
CA SER A 260 -2.96 3.59 -33.14
C SER A 260 -2.28 2.59 -32.20
N TYR A 261 -2.34 1.30 -32.53
CA TYR A 261 -1.66 0.25 -31.75
C TYR A 261 -0.16 0.54 -31.54
N GLU A 262 0.50 1.13 -32.54
CA GLU A 262 1.89 1.56 -32.45
C GLU A 262 2.09 2.70 -31.44
N GLU A 263 1.17 3.66 -31.38
CA GLU A 263 1.20 4.75 -30.40
C GLU A 263 0.98 4.24 -28.97
N PHE A 264 0.10 3.25 -28.78
CA PHE A 264 -0.09 2.59 -27.49
C PHE A 264 1.20 1.93 -26.99
N LEU A 265 1.91 1.22 -27.88
CA LEU A 265 3.18 0.59 -27.53
C LEU A 265 4.25 1.62 -27.14
N LYS A 266 4.34 2.73 -27.88
CA LYS A 266 5.27 3.83 -27.57
C LYS A 266 4.97 4.47 -26.22
N GLU A 267 3.69 4.68 -25.87
CA GLU A 267 3.32 5.27 -24.58
C GLU A 267 3.62 4.31 -23.42
N LYS A 268 3.36 3.01 -23.60
CA LYS A 268 3.71 1.98 -22.62
C LYS A 268 5.22 1.96 -22.34
N GLU A 269 6.05 2.16 -23.36
CA GLU A 269 7.50 2.26 -23.21
C GLU A 269 7.93 3.53 -22.46
N LYS A 270 7.34 4.69 -22.79
CA LYS A 270 7.58 5.95 -22.04
C LYS A 270 7.19 5.84 -20.57
N GLN A 271 6.08 5.19 -20.25
CA GLN A 271 5.69 4.96 -18.85
C GLN A 271 6.69 4.07 -18.10
N LYS A 272 7.26 3.05 -18.75
CA LYS A 272 8.35 2.25 -18.16
C LYS A 272 9.59 3.10 -17.88
N LEU A 273 9.96 4.01 -18.79
CA LEU A 273 11.08 4.92 -18.60
C LEU A 273 10.84 5.91 -17.45
N ARG A 274 9.62 6.44 -17.32
CA ARG A 274 9.23 7.36 -16.22
C ARG A 274 9.29 6.73 -14.83
N ARG A 275 9.13 5.41 -14.72
CA ARG A 275 9.21 4.66 -13.45
C ARG A 275 10.65 4.40 -12.98
N LEU A 276 11.65 4.66 -13.83
CA LEU A 276 13.05 4.48 -13.49
C LEU A 276 13.61 5.76 -12.85
N PRO A 277 14.43 5.66 -11.79
CA PRO A 277 15.06 6.83 -11.19
C PRO A 277 15.90 7.62 -12.22
N PRO A 278 15.75 8.95 -12.32
CA PRO A 278 16.47 9.76 -13.30
C PRO A 278 17.99 9.74 -13.06
N ASP A 279 18.42 9.64 -11.80
CA ASP A 279 19.84 9.63 -11.42
C ASP A 279 20.49 8.23 -11.45
N ARG A 280 19.88 7.24 -12.11
CA ARG A 280 20.51 5.90 -12.24
C ARG A 280 21.75 5.98 -13.14
N VAL A 281 22.82 5.29 -12.73
CA VAL A 281 24.05 5.19 -13.52
C VAL A 281 23.72 4.65 -14.92
N GLY A 282 24.04 5.43 -15.95
CA GLY A 282 23.74 5.10 -17.35
C GLY A 282 22.44 5.70 -17.92
N ALA A 283 21.66 6.46 -17.15
CA ALA A 283 20.44 7.12 -17.66
C ALA A 283 20.70 8.14 -18.78
N ASN A 284 21.83 8.85 -18.69
CA ASN A 284 22.27 9.86 -19.66
C ASN A 284 23.25 9.30 -20.71
N PHE A 285 23.43 7.98 -20.76
CA PHE A 285 24.39 7.37 -21.67
C PHE A 285 23.75 7.13 -23.04
N ASP A 286 24.24 7.85 -24.04
CA ASP A 286 23.78 7.71 -25.42
C ASP A 286 24.42 6.49 -26.09
N HIS A 287 23.62 5.43 -26.25
CA HIS A 287 24.02 4.17 -26.87
C HIS A 287 24.27 4.27 -28.39
N SER A 288 23.97 5.41 -29.02
CA SER A 288 24.22 5.64 -30.45
C SER A 288 25.59 6.27 -30.73
N SER A 289 26.31 6.70 -29.69
CA SER A 289 27.65 7.29 -29.83
C SER A 289 28.72 6.20 -30.04
N ASN A 290 29.47 6.30 -31.13
CA ASN A 290 30.58 5.38 -31.41
C ASN A 290 31.76 5.69 -30.47
N THR A 291 32.06 4.78 -29.55
CA THR A 291 33.16 4.93 -28.59
C THR A 291 34.48 4.41 -29.18
N GLY A 292 35.46 5.30 -29.33
CA GLY A 292 36.80 4.93 -29.80
C GLY A 292 37.58 4.09 -28.79
N ALA A 293 38.68 3.44 -29.23
CA ALA A 293 39.50 2.54 -28.42
C ALA A 293 40.14 3.18 -27.15
N GLY A 294 40.04 4.50 -26.99
CA GLY A 294 40.48 5.24 -25.81
C GLY A 294 39.36 5.61 -24.82
N TRP A 295 38.14 5.09 -24.97
CA TRP A 295 37.02 5.49 -24.10
C TRP A 295 37.15 4.99 -22.66
N LEU A 296 37.88 3.89 -22.44
CA LEU A 296 38.22 3.43 -21.10
C LEU A 296 39.41 4.23 -20.55
N PRO A 297 39.28 4.85 -19.36
CA PRO A 297 40.43 5.35 -18.62
C PRO A 297 41.48 4.23 -18.49
N SER A 298 42.75 4.54 -18.74
CA SER A 298 43.80 3.56 -18.57
C SER A 298 43.96 3.24 -17.09
N PHE A 299 43.31 2.17 -16.62
CA PHE A 299 43.42 1.67 -15.23
C PHE A 299 44.79 1.02 -14.98
N GLY A 300 45.88 1.77 -15.14
CA GLY A 300 47.24 1.31 -14.85
C GLY A 300 47.63 -0.01 -15.50
N ARG A 301 47.08 -0.30 -16.70
CA ARG A 301 47.34 -1.55 -17.45
C ARG A 301 46.91 -2.83 -16.71
N VAL A 302 45.94 -2.73 -15.78
CA VAL A 302 45.35 -3.86 -15.02
C VAL A 302 44.76 -4.93 -15.94
N TRP A 303 44.31 -4.54 -17.14
CA TRP A 303 43.63 -5.40 -18.11
C TRP A 303 44.55 -5.92 -19.23
N ASN A 304 45.87 -5.75 -19.14
CA ASN A 304 46.80 -6.29 -20.14
C ASN A 304 47.07 -7.78 -19.91
N ASN A 305 47.04 -8.57 -21.00
CA ASN A 305 47.45 -9.97 -20.99
C ASN A 305 48.99 -10.05 -20.84
N GLY A 306 49.45 -10.56 -19.69
CA GLY A 306 50.87 -10.71 -19.38
C GLY A 306 51.14 -10.91 -17.89
N ARG A 307 52.39 -11.21 -17.50
CA ARG A 307 52.75 -11.38 -16.08
C ARG A 307 52.79 -10.01 -15.38
N ARG A 308 52.20 -9.93 -14.19
CA ARG A 308 52.04 -8.69 -13.39
C ARG A 308 53.32 -7.85 -13.19
N TRP A 309 54.49 -8.48 -13.19
CA TRP A 309 55.78 -7.78 -13.06
C TRP A 309 56.15 -6.95 -14.30
N GLN A 310 55.79 -7.41 -15.52
CA GLN A 310 56.07 -6.68 -16.76
C GLN A 310 55.28 -5.37 -16.83
N SER A 311 53.99 -5.41 -16.47
CA SER A 311 53.15 -4.21 -16.37
C SER A 311 53.70 -3.21 -15.34
N ARG A 312 54.28 -3.70 -14.23
CA ARG A 312 54.91 -2.85 -13.21
C ARG A 312 56.16 -2.13 -13.72
N HIS A 313 56.95 -2.78 -14.58
CA HIS A 313 58.14 -2.17 -15.18
C HIS A 313 57.79 -1.08 -16.19
N GLN A 314 56.82 -1.35 -17.07
CA GLN A 314 56.34 -0.37 -18.06
C GLN A 314 55.72 0.86 -17.38
N PHE A 315 54.89 0.66 -16.35
CA PHE A 315 54.30 1.77 -15.58
C PHE A 315 55.36 2.68 -14.93
N LYS A 316 56.44 2.09 -14.42
CA LYS A 316 57.57 2.84 -13.85
C LYS A 316 58.42 3.55 -14.90
N ALA A 317 58.41 3.08 -16.15
CA ALA A 317 59.11 3.72 -17.25
C ALA A 317 58.31 4.92 -17.79
N GLU A 318 56.99 4.77 -17.91
CA GLU A 318 56.08 5.84 -18.35
C GLU A 318 55.99 6.99 -17.34
N THR A 319 56.04 6.72 -16.04
CA THR A 319 56.04 7.76 -14.99
C THR A 319 57.37 8.54 -14.87
N LYS A 320 58.39 8.19 -15.66
CA LYS A 320 59.68 8.89 -15.73
C LYS A 320 59.83 9.79 -16.97
N GLN A 321 58.85 9.83 -17.86
CA GLN A 321 58.74 10.83 -18.94
C GLN A 321 57.87 11.99 -18.47
#